data_AF-A0A7S4JDU1-F1
#
_entry.id   AF-A0A7S4JDU1-F1
#
_cell.length_a   1.000
_cell.length_b   1.000
_cell.length_c   1.000
_cell.angle_alpha   90.00
_cell.angle_beta   90.00
_cell.angle_gamma   90.00
#
_symmetry.space_group_name_H-M   'P 1'
#
loop_
_entity.id
_entity.type
_entity.pdbx_description
1 polymer ?
#
loop_
_entity_poly.entity_id
_entity_poly.type
_entity_poly.pdbx_seq_one_letter_code
_entity_poly.pdbx_strand_id
1 'polypeptide(L)'
;EENEGGAAGPDHGQGQQQEQQGEYNYRDEVISDGRTVEIPPPPPDLALRCSLSALNRPDDYEQCEDECAAARCCLETDHRCHVSNPHACGDYLPCVNLYEIKAEELRQDGYTPGGGGGGNGGGTGTGTGGGKSSNAAGDRSNPEGSAPSSSVAATAATSSTSPSSRIPRPPSDLPATCDPVNIRRVADFLRCEDECEPARCCWATADDVERCRNEYPGDCASYSPCEVLERGYANVVKEEQQKQQGQP
;
A
#
# COMPACT_ATOMS: atom_id res chain seq x y z
N GLU A 1 61.08 -42.87 -35.73
CA GLU A 1 60.56 -43.54 -34.53
C GLU A 1 60.44 -42.46 -33.46
N GLU A 2 59.31 -41.76 -33.47
CA GLU A 2 58.13 -42.04 -32.61
C GLU A 2 58.42 -41.61 -31.16
N ASN A 3 57.84 -40.48 -30.72
CA ASN A 3 56.58 -40.42 -29.93
C ASN A 3 56.88 -40.87 -28.47
N GLU A 4 56.61 -40.20 -27.35
CA GLU A 4 55.58 -39.28 -26.85
C GLU A 4 56.22 -38.53 -25.65
N GLY A 5 55.90 -37.28 -25.33
CA GLY A 5 54.67 -36.89 -24.63
C GLY A 5 54.88 -36.85 -23.10
N GLY A 6 54.77 -35.67 -22.49
CA GLY A 6 54.82 -35.56 -21.02
C GLY A 6 54.94 -34.13 -20.51
N ALA A 7 53.98 -33.27 -20.87
CA ALA A 7 53.89 -31.91 -20.36
C ALA A 7 53.59 -31.91 -18.85
N ALA A 8 54.44 -31.24 -18.08
CA ALA A 8 54.20 -30.90 -16.68
C ALA A 8 53.08 -29.86 -16.59
N GLY A 9 51.90 -30.30 -16.16
CA GLY A 9 50.81 -29.42 -15.77
C GLY A 9 51.01 -28.88 -14.35
N PRO A 10 50.71 -27.59 -14.09
CA PRO A 10 50.79 -27.05 -12.75
C PRO A 10 49.67 -27.58 -11.85
N ASP A 11 50.13 -28.02 -10.68
CA ASP A 11 49.44 -28.38 -9.45
C ASP A 11 48.18 -27.51 -9.21
N HIS A 12 47.01 -28.07 -9.46
CA HIS A 12 45.75 -27.53 -8.95
C HIS A 12 45.64 -27.94 -7.48
N GLY A 13 46.18 -27.09 -6.61
CA GLY A 13 45.89 -27.10 -5.19
C GLY A 13 44.39 -27.11 -4.98
N GLN A 14 43.87 -28.21 -4.45
CA GLN A 14 42.52 -28.34 -3.94
C GLN A 14 42.37 -27.41 -2.73
N GLY A 15 42.14 -26.13 -3.01
CA GLY A 15 41.56 -25.22 -2.04
C GLY A 15 40.17 -25.75 -1.70
N GLN A 16 40.07 -26.41 -0.56
CA GLN A 16 38.81 -26.72 0.08
C GLN A 16 38.05 -25.40 0.25
N GLN A 17 37.15 -25.10 -0.68
CA GLN A 17 36.06 -24.19 -0.44
C GLN A 17 35.17 -24.89 0.59
N GLN A 18 35.52 -24.73 1.87
CA GLN A 18 34.50 -24.66 2.90
C GLN A 18 33.65 -23.45 2.52
N GLU A 19 32.60 -23.71 1.72
CA GLU A 19 31.36 -22.97 1.81
C GLU A 19 30.97 -23.02 3.29
N GLN A 20 31.45 -22.01 4.02
CA GLN A 20 30.76 -21.51 5.18
C GLN A 20 29.37 -21.17 4.65
N GLN A 21 28.48 -22.14 4.77
CA GLN A 21 27.07 -21.90 4.99
C GLN A 21 27.02 -21.01 6.23
N GLY A 22 27.24 -19.72 6.00
CA GLY A 22 26.71 -18.69 6.86
C GLY A 22 25.22 -18.93 6.81
N GLU A 23 24.75 -19.77 7.72
CA GLU A 23 23.46 -19.55 8.36
C GLU A 23 23.48 -18.09 8.76
N TYR A 24 23.01 -17.25 7.83
CA TYR A 24 22.41 -15.99 8.17
C TYR A 24 21.21 -16.39 9.01
N ASN A 25 21.49 -16.66 10.29
CA ASN A 25 20.53 -16.72 11.35
C ASN A 25 19.92 -15.32 11.37
N TYR A 26 18.90 -15.12 10.53
CA TYR A 26 17.82 -14.18 10.77
C TYR A 26 17.07 -14.71 12.00
N ARG A 27 17.78 -14.81 13.11
CA ARG A 27 17.19 -14.90 14.42
C ARG A 27 16.52 -13.56 14.60
N ASP A 28 15.26 -13.58 14.22
CA ASP A 28 14.15 -12.72 14.64
C ASP A 28 14.13 -12.70 16.19
N GLU A 29 15.21 -12.19 16.79
CA GLU A 29 15.22 -11.68 18.15
C GLU A 29 14.60 -10.28 18.13
N VAL A 30 13.50 -10.13 17.39
CA VAL A 30 12.51 -9.12 17.72
C VAL A 30 11.93 -9.61 19.03
N ILE A 31 12.45 -9.04 20.10
CA ILE A 31 11.89 -9.08 21.44
C ILE A 31 10.43 -8.69 21.30
N SER A 32 9.62 -9.73 21.17
CA SER A 32 8.19 -9.72 21.05
C SER A 32 7.68 -9.51 22.47
N ASP A 33 7.69 -8.25 22.92
CA ASP A 33 7.07 -7.88 24.20
C ASP A 33 5.53 -8.08 24.18
N GLY A 34 4.97 -8.65 23.10
CA GLY A 34 3.53 -8.86 22.96
C GLY A 34 2.72 -7.57 23.06
N ARG A 35 3.38 -6.41 23.01
CA ARG A 35 2.73 -5.10 23.05
C ARG A 35 2.10 -4.88 21.68
N THR A 36 0.81 -5.17 21.62
CA THR A 36 -0.08 -4.68 20.58
C THR A 36 0.07 -3.17 20.54
N VAL A 37 0.56 -2.63 19.43
CA VAL A 37 0.57 -1.19 19.19
C VAL A 37 -0.88 -0.77 19.04
N GLU A 38 -1.41 -0.02 20.00
CA GLU A 38 -2.76 0.55 19.93
C GLU A 38 -2.69 1.87 19.19
N ILE A 39 -3.43 1.98 18.08
CA ILE A 39 -3.47 3.18 17.24
C ILE A 39 -4.68 4.01 17.67
N PRO A 40 -4.49 5.29 18.05
CA PRO A 40 -5.61 6.15 18.42
C PRO A 40 -6.52 6.39 17.20
N PRO A 41 -7.80 6.70 17.40
CA PRO A 41 -8.66 7.11 16.30
C PRO A 41 -8.15 8.42 15.68
N PRO A 42 -8.22 8.57 14.34
CA PRO A 42 -7.75 9.79 13.69
C PRO A 42 -8.64 10.98 14.02
N PRO A 43 -8.10 12.22 13.91
CA PRO A 43 -8.93 13.41 13.99
C PRO A 43 -9.94 13.43 12.83
N PRO A 44 -11.15 14.00 13.05
CA PRO A 44 -12.24 13.93 12.06
C PRO A 44 -11.96 14.71 10.77
N ASP A 45 -10.99 15.62 10.79
CA ASP A 45 -10.56 16.44 9.65
C ASP A 45 -9.26 15.93 8.99
N LEU A 46 -8.77 14.74 9.37
CA LEU A 46 -7.56 14.14 8.78
C LEU A 46 -7.65 14.08 7.25
N ALA A 47 -8.78 13.63 6.72
CA ALA A 47 -9.00 13.52 5.27
C ALA A 47 -8.91 14.87 4.54
N LEU A 48 -9.32 15.96 5.19
CA LEU A 48 -9.25 17.30 4.62
C LEU A 48 -7.81 17.85 4.66
N ARG A 49 -7.14 17.72 5.81
CA ARG A 49 -5.76 18.18 6.03
C ARG A 49 -4.74 17.44 5.19
N CYS A 50 -4.93 16.13 5.07
CA CYS A 50 -4.03 15.23 4.32
C CYS A 50 -4.46 15.02 2.87
N SER A 51 -5.37 15.84 2.34
CA SER A 51 -5.72 15.78 0.92
C SER A 51 -4.57 16.31 0.06
N LEU A 52 -4.38 15.75 -1.15
CA LEU A 52 -3.36 16.21 -2.10
C LEU A 52 -3.41 17.72 -2.38
N SER A 53 -4.60 18.33 -2.32
CA SER A 53 -4.75 19.78 -2.52
C SER A 53 -4.22 20.60 -1.34
N ALA A 54 -4.41 20.12 -0.11
CA ALA A 54 -3.94 20.79 1.11
C ALA A 54 -2.41 20.69 1.28
N LEU A 55 -1.81 19.56 0.87
CA LEU A 55 -0.38 19.29 1.01
C LEU A 55 0.55 20.15 0.11
N ASN A 56 0.00 21.05 -0.73
CA ASN A 56 0.81 21.99 -1.52
C ASN A 56 1.45 23.10 -0.68
N ARG A 57 1.10 23.22 0.60
CA ARG A 57 1.64 24.23 1.51
C ARG A 57 2.51 23.54 2.57
N PRO A 58 3.73 24.04 2.85
CA PRO A 58 4.61 23.43 3.84
C PRO A 58 3.97 23.30 5.22
N ASP A 59 3.24 24.33 5.67
CA ASP A 59 2.57 24.33 6.98
C ASP A 59 1.47 23.25 7.07
N ASP A 60 0.78 22.96 5.97
CA ASP A 60 -0.30 21.98 5.90
C ASP A 60 0.28 20.55 5.78
N TYR A 61 1.44 20.43 5.14
CA TYR A 61 2.22 19.19 5.09
C TYR A 61 2.69 18.77 6.49
N GLU A 62 3.33 19.67 7.24
CA GLU A 62 3.83 19.39 8.60
C GLU A 62 2.68 18.99 9.54
N GLN A 63 1.55 19.70 9.48
CA GLN A 63 0.36 19.34 10.26
C GLN A 63 -0.17 17.94 9.90
N CYS A 64 -0.22 17.60 8.61
CA CYS A 64 -0.64 16.26 8.22
C CYS A 64 0.36 15.19 8.71
N GLU A 65 1.67 15.44 8.60
CA GLU A 65 2.71 14.51 9.10
C GLU A 65 2.57 14.25 10.60
N ASP A 66 2.34 15.30 11.40
CA ASP A 66 2.15 15.19 12.84
C ASP A 66 0.92 14.34 13.20
N GLU A 67 -0.21 14.57 12.53
CA GLU A 67 -1.44 13.79 12.78
C GLU A 67 -1.28 12.31 12.35
N CYS A 68 -0.56 12.08 11.26
CA CYS A 68 -0.27 10.74 10.73
C CYS A 68 0.80 9.98 11.54
N ALA A 69 1.59 10.65 12.38
CA ALA A 69 2.67 10.03 13.13
C ALA A 69 2.19 8.90 14.06
N ALA A 70 0.97 9.02 14.61
CA ALA A 70 0.37 8.02 15.48
C ALA A 70 0.06 6.68 14.77
N ALA A 71 -0.14 6.71 13.45
CA ALA A 71 -0.42 5.54 12.62
C ALA A 71 0.69 5.25 11.61
N ARG A 72 1.91 5.73 11.86
CA ARG A 72 3.06 5.53 10.96
C ARG A 72 3.30 4.05 10.62
N CYS A 73 3.05 3.16 11.56
CA CYS A 73 3.15 1.72 11.34
C CYS A 73 2.16 1.17 10.30
N CYS A 74 1.05 1.86 10.03
CA CYS A 74 0.11 1.50 8.96
C CYS A 74 0.61 1.90 7.56
N LEU A 75 1.60 2.79 7.49
CA LEU A 75 2.12 3.36 6.25
C LEU A 75 3.47 2.72 5.86
N GLU A 76 4.11 2.02 6.80
CA GLU A 76 5.30 1.23 6.58
C GLU A 76 4.95 -0.17 6.03
N THR A 77 5.93 -0.82 5.38
CA THR A 77 5.75 -2.17 4.81
C THR A 77 5.66 -3.28 5.86
N ASP A 78 5.78 -2.96 7.16
CA ASP A 78 5.63 -3.96 8.22
C ASP A 78 4.15 -4.30 8.42
N HIS A 79 3.76 -5.48 7.95
CA HIS A 79 2.38 -5.97 7.99
C HIS A 79 1.83 -6.15 9.43
N ARG A 80 2.66 -6.14 10.47
CA ARG A 80 2.22 -6.42 11.86
C ARG A 80 1.15 -5.42 12.35
N CYS A 81 1.27 -4.14 11.98
CA CYS A 81 0.30 -3.13 12.42
C CYS A 81 -1.05 -3.26 11.71
N HIS A 82 -1.04 -3.50 10.40
CA HIS A 82 -2.24 -3.75 9.61
C HIS A 82 -3.03 -4.96 10.10
N VAL A 83 -2.33 -6.04 10.46
CA VAL A 83 -2.97 -7.26 10.97
C VAL A 83 -3.61 -7.03 12.35
N SER A 84 -2.96 -6.24 13.20
CA SER A 84 -3.42 -6.00 14.57
C SER A 84 -4.47 -4.89 14.68
N ASN A 85 -4.47 -3.93 13.74
CA ASN A 85 -5.32 -2.73 13.77
C ASN A 85 -5.93 -2.41 12.40
N PRO A 86 -6.65 -3.35 11.75
CA PRO A 86 -7.11 -3.16 10.37
C PRO A 86 -8.06 -1.97 10.22
N HIS A 87 -8.96 -1.75 11.19
CA HIS A 87 -9.89 -0.63 11.16
C HIS A 87 -9.19 0.72 11.31
N ALA A 88 -8.32 0.85 12.33
CA ALA A 88 -7.60 2.11 12.56
C ALA A 88 -6.68 2.44 11.38
N CYS A 89 -5.98 1.46 10.81
CA CYS A 89 -5.17 1.69 9.61
C CYS A 89 -6.01 2.14 8.40
N GLY A 90 -7.25 1.65 8.26
CA GLY A 90 -8.17 2.12 7.22
C GLY A 90 -8.57 3.60 7.40
N ASP A 91 -8.79 4.03 8.63
CA ASP A 91 -9.18 5.43 8.90
C ASP A 91 -8.03 6.43 8.66
N TYR A 92 -6.78 5.95 8.69
CA TYR A 92 -5.57 6.71 8.38
C TYR A 92 -5.16 6.68 6.89
N LEU A 93 -5.97 6.11 6.00
CA LEU A 93 -5.69 6.09 4.56
C LEU A 93 -5.34 7.46 3.94
N PRO A 94 -5.92 8.61 4.34
CA PRO A 94 -5.52 9.91 3.79
C PRO A 94 -4.02 10.23 3.94
N CYS A 95 -3.34 9.64 4.93
CA CYS A 95 -1.92 9.84 5.18
C CYS A 95 -1.01 9.26 4.08
N VAL A 96 -1.51 8.37 3.21
CA VAL A 96 -0.71 7.85 2.08
C VAL A 96 -0.27 8.96 1.13
N ASN A 97 -1.05 10.03 1.02
CA ASN A 97 -0.74 11.20 0.19
C ASN A 97 0.58 11.89 0.60
N LEU A 98 0.97 11.83 1.89
CA LEU A 98 2.24 12.37 2.37
C LEU A 98 3.45 11.67 1.75
N TYR A 99 3.34 10.35 1.55
CA TYR A 99 4.41 9.53 1.00
C TYR A 99 4.53 9.67 -0.50
N GLU A 100 3.40 9.87 -1.20
CA GLU A 100 3.39 10.16 -2.63
C GLU A 100 4.13 11.47 -2.93
N ILE A 101 3.91 12.52 -2.14
CA ILE A 101 4.56 13.82 -2.35
C ILE A 101 6.05 13.80 -1.96
N LYS A 102 6.42 13.17 -0.82
CA LYS A 102 7.84 13.05 -0.40
C LYS A 102 8.68 12.30 -1.44
N ALA A 103 8.08 11.34 -2.14
CA ALA A 103 8.76 10.60 -3.20
C ALA A 103 9.08 11.50 -4.42
N GLU A 104 8.27 12.51 -4.73
CA GLU A 104 8.55 13.45 -5.82
C GLU A 104 9.61 14.49 -5.44
N GLU A 105 9.53 15.04 -4.23
CA GLU A 105 10.47 16.08 -3.76
C GLU A 105 11.91 15.53 -3.67
N LEU A 106 12.07 14.29 -3.20
CA LEU A 106 13.36 13.57 -3.22
C LEU A 106 13.91 13.37 -4.65
N ARG A 107 13.04 13.28 -5.65
CA ARG A 107 13.47 13.17 -7.06
C ARG A 107 13.87 14.51 -7.65
N GLN A 108 13.30 15.61 -7.16
CA GLN A 108 13.56 16.94 -7.69
C GLN A 108 14.89 17.51 -7.18
N ASP A 109 15.32 17.14 -5.98
CA ASP A 109 16.62 17.54 -5.42
C ASP A 109 17.79 16.62 -5.84
N GLY A 110 17.56 15.65 -6.72
CA GLY A 110 18.62 14.76 -7.21
C GLY A 110 19.24 13.89 -6.13
N TYR A 111 18.53 13.64 -5.02
CA TYR A 111 19.01 12.76 -3.96
C TYR A 111 18.95 11.30 -4.44
N THR A 112 20.06 10.79 -4.96
CA THR A 112 20.24 9.35 -5.21
C THR A 112 20.43 8.63 -3.87
N PRO A 113 19.50 7.75 -3.45
CA PRO A 113 19.68 6.96 -2.22
C PRO A 113 20.77 5.92 -2.47
N GLY A 114 22.01 6.26 -2.15
CA GLY A 114 23.15 5.38 -2.38
C GLY A 114 24.43 6.13 -2.72
N GLY A 115 24.82 7.09 -1.88
CA GLY A 115 26.06 7.83 -2.06
C GLY A 115 26.56 8.38 -0.75
N GLY A 116 27.21 7.55 0.06
CA GLY A 116 28.02 8.02 1.17
C GLY A 116 29.11 8.95 0.64
N GLY A 117 28.92 10.25 0.79
CA GLY A 117 29.86 11.28 0.36
C GLY A 117 29.86 12.40 1.37
N GLY A 118 30.84 12.37 2.27
CA GLY A 118 31.04 13.42 3.27
C GLY A 118 31.25 14.79 2.62
N GLY A 119 30.52 15.78 3.12
CA GLY A 119 30.68 17.17 2.74
C GLY A 119 30.46 18.06 3.95
N ASN A 120 31.57 18.42 4.61
CA ASN A 120 31.60 19.55 5.55
C ASN A 120 31.26 20.84 4.78
N GLY A 121 30.23 21.56 5.22
CA GLY A 121 29.86 22.85 4.65
C GLY A 121 29.10 23.68 5.66
N GLY A 122 29.83 24.38 6.54
CA GLY A 122 29.28 25.36 7.45
C GLY A 122 28.72 26.57 6.69
N GLY A 123 27.49 26.94 7.01
CA GLY A 123 26.83 28.15 6.52
C GLY A 123 25.95 28.74 7.62
N THR A 124 26.54 29.59 8.46
CA THR A 124 25.79 30.43 9.42
C THR A 124 25.09 31.55 8.66
N GLY A 125 23.77 31.40 8.46
CA GLY A 125 22.90 32.45 7.93
C GLY A 125 21.92 32.93 9.00
N THR A 126 22.31 33.93 9.79
CA THR A 126 21.40 34.69 10.65
C THR A 126 20.58 35.65 9.79
N GLY A 127 19.32 35.32 9.54
CA GLY A 127 18.35 36.17 8.83
C GLY A 127 17.24 36.63 9.76
N THR A 128 17.50 37.66 10.57
CA THR A 128 16.50 38.39 11.35
C THR A 128 15.73 39.31 10.41
N GLY A 129 14.47 38.98 10.09
CA GLY A 129 13.62 39.80 9.22
C GLY A 129 12.19 39.86 9.76
N GLY A 130 11.95 40.79 10.68
CA GLY A 130 10.61 41.13 11.16
C GLY A 130 9.84 41.93 10.10
N GLY A 131 8.61 41.50 9.82
CA GLY A 131 7.66 42.20 8.97
C GLY A 131 6.24 42.02 9.49
N LYS A 132 5.82 42.91 10.40
CA LYS A 132 4.41 43.10 10.76
C LYS A 132 3.71 43.78 9.58
N SER A 133 2.57 43.28 9.16
CA SER A 133 1.55 44.09 8.47
C SER A 133 0.17 43.51 8.71
N SER A 134 -0.53 44.16 9.64
CA SER A 134 -1.97 44.12 9.83
C SER A 134 -2.66 44.79 8.64
N ASN A 135 -3.82 44.26 8.23
CA ASN A 135 -4.99 44.90 7.60
C ASN A 135 -5.87 43.76 7.07
N ALA A 136 -7.20 43.77 7.06
CA ALA A 136 -8.27 44.56 7.63
C ALA A 136 -9.58 43.79 7.28
N ALA A 137 -10.66 44.10 8.00
CA ALA A 137 -11.95 43.42 7.96
C ALA A 137 -12.75 43.55 6.64
N GLY A 138 -13.65 42.58 6.44
CA GLY A 138 -14.84 42.59 5.57
C GLY A 138 -15.49 41.20 5.66
N ASP A 139 -16.55 40.94 6.41
CA ASP A 139 -17.92 41.46 6.35
C ASP A 139 -18.51 41.39 4.93
N ARG A 140 -19.20 40.28 4.59
CA ARG A 140 -20.66 40.26 4.33
C ARG A 140 -21.16 39.00 3.60
N SER A 141 -22.28 38.52 4.13
CA SER A 141 -23.43 37.93 3.41
C SER A 141 -23.41 36.44 3.06
N ASN A 142 -23.89 35.70 4.05
CA ASN A 142 -24.82 34.57 3.95
C ASN A 142 -25.93 34.79 2.90
N PRO A 143 -26.25 33.77 2.07
CA PRO A 143 -27.63 33.50 1.68
C PRO A 143 -28.10 32.16 2.25
N GLU A 144 -29.09 32.26 3.14
CA GLU A 144 -29.93 31.15 3.57
C GLU A 144 -30.61 30.50 2.36
N GLY A 145 -30.42 29.20 2.19
CA GLY A 145 -31.00 28.39 1.13
C GLY A 145 -31.59 27.10 1.71
N SER A 146 -32.87 27.18 2.03
CA SER A 146 -33.79 26.15 2.52
C SER A 146 -33.74 24.77 1.82
N ALA A 147 -33.68 23.70 2.63
CA ALA A 147 -34.48 22.44 2.61
C ALA A 147 -34.52 21.56 1.32
N PRO A 148 -34.64 20.20 1.39
CA PRO A 148 -35.46 19.48 2.36
C PRO A 148 -34.85 18.24 3.03
N SER A 149 -35.32 18.00 4.25
CA SER A 149 -35.29 16.71 4.93
C SER A 149 -36.04 15.65 4.11
N SER A 150 -35.32 14.61 3.70
CA SER A 150 -35.92 13.34 3.28
C SER A 150 -35.55 12.29 4.30
N SER A 151 -36.47 12.05 5.22
CA SER A 151 -36.47 10.97 6.18
C SER A 151 -36.80 9.66 5.45
N VAL A 152 -35.79 8.98 4.90
CA VAL A 152 -35.95 7.57 4.54
C VAL A 152 -35.67 6.75 5.79
N ALA A 153 -36.75 6.25 6.39
CA ALA A 153 -36.69 5.27 7.46
C ALA A 153 -36.01 4.00 6.94
N ALA A 154 -34.72 3.85 7.26
CA ALA A 154 -34.01 2.59 7.10
C ALA A 154 -34.58 1.60 8.13
N THR A 155 -35.58 0.85 7.68
CA THR A 155 -36.15 -0.27 8.41
C THR A 155 -35.16 -1.43 8.31
N ALA A 156 -34.13 -1.42 9.15
CA ALA A 156 -33.19 -2.54 9.25
C ALA A 156 -33.81 -3.66 10.09
N ALA A 157 -34.72 -4.39 9.46
CA ALA A 157 -35.15 -5.71 9.89
C ALA A 157 -34.50 -6.73 8.95
N THR A 158 -33.42 -7.35 9.39
CA THR A 158 -32.91 -8.60 8.79
C THR A 158 -32.19 -9.36 9.90
N SER A 159 -32.95 -10.10 10.70
CA SER A 159 -33.09 -11.55 10.49
C SER A 159 -31.71 -12.22 10.54
N SER A 160 -31.25 -12.48 11.76
CA SER A 160 -30.30 -13.55 12.07
C SER A 160 -30.92 -14.89 11.70
N THR A 161 -31.01 -15.15 10.40
CA THR A 161 -31.21 -16.49 9.85
C THR A 161 -29.80 -17.04 9.68
N SER A 162 -29.50 -18.13 10.38
CA SER A 162 -28.20 -18.81 10.33
C SER A 162 -27.71 -18.86 8.87
N PRO A 163 -26.52 -18.31 8.57
CA PRO A 163 -26.06 -18.12 7.21
C PRO A 163 -25.77 -19.49 6.61
N SER A 164 -26.74 -20.03 5.87
CA SER A 164 -26.45 -20.94 4.77
C SER A 164 -25.82 -20.06 3.70
N SER A 165 -24.54 -19.73 3.90
CA SER A 165 -23.80 -18.69 3.20
C SER A 165 -23.43 -19.17 1.81
N ARG A 166 -24.44 -19.35 0.95
CA ARG A 166 -24.21 -19.57 -0.48
C ARG A 166 -23.54 -18.33 -1.04
N ILE A 167 -22.52 -18.56 -1.85
CA ILE A 167 -21.85 -17.54 -2.64
C ILE A 167 -22.89 -16.94 -3.60
N PRO A 168 -23.04 -15.61 -3.66
CA PRO A 168 -23.95 -14.98 -4.62
C PRO A 168 -23.49 -15.26 -6.05
N ARG A 169 -24.40 -15.16 -7.02
CA ARG A 169 -24.02 -15.33 -8.43
C ARG A 169 -23.25 -14.09 -8.90
N PRO A 170 -22.18 -14.27 -9.69
CA PRO A 170 -21.43 -13.15 -10.22
C PRO A 170 -22.28 -12.34 -11.21
N PRO A 171 -21.96 -11.04 -11.39
CA PRO A 171 -22.55 -10.25 -12.46
C PRO A 171 -22.13 -10.80 -13.83
N SER A 172 -22.99 -10.64 -14.84
CA SER A 172 -22.78 -11.23 -16.17
C SER A 172 -21.59 -10.63 -16.93
N ASP A 173 -21.13 -9.45 -16.55
CA ASP A 173 -19.98 -8.76 -17.10
C ASP A 173 -18.66 -9.07 -16.38
N LEU A 174 -18.66 -9.86 -15.31
CA LEU A 174 -17.45 -10.27 -14.58
C LEU A 174 -16.33 -10.78 -15.50
N PRO A 175 -16.58 -11.63 -16.53
CA PRO A 175 -15.53 -12.07 -17.43
C PRO A 175 -14.89 -10.94 -18.23
N ALA A 176 -15.65 -9.88 -18.55
CA ALA A 176 -15.14 -8.71 -19.27
C ALA A 176 -14.45 -7.73 -18.31
N THR A 177 -15.02 -7.50 -17.12
CA THR A 177 -14.43 -6.66 -16.07
C THR A 177 -13.07 -7.21 -15.62
N CYS A 178 -13.00 -8.52 -15.41
CA CYS A 178 -11.81 -9.21 -14.92
C CYS A 178 -10.93 -9.82 -16.03
N ASP A 179 -11.10 -9.42 -17.28
CA ASP A 179 -10.22 -9.87 -18.37
C ASP A 179 -8.83 -9.22 -18.21
N PRO A 180 -7.71 -9.98 -18.21
CA PRO A 180 -6.36 -9.43 -18.11
C PRO A 180 -6.04 -8.34 -19.14
N VAL A 181 -6.70 -8.36 -20.30
CA VAL A 181 -6.52 -7.35 -21.36
C VAL A 181 -7.17 -6.01 -20.98
N ASN A 182 -8.22 -6.03 -20.15
CA ASN A 182 -9.00 -4.88 -19.70
C ASN A 182 -8.49 -4.31 -18.37
N ILE A 183 -7.85 -5.12 -17.53
CA ILE A 183 -7.26 -4.67 -16.25
C ILE A 183 -5.89 -4.00 -16.47
N ARG A 184 -5.88 -2.84 -17.12
CA ARG A 184 -4.64 -2.08 -17.38
C ARG A 184 -4.44 -0.90 -16.45
N ARG A 185 -5.49 -0.51 -15.74
CA ARG A 185 -5.49 0.63 -14.83
C ARG A 185 -5.88 0.15 -13.44
N VAL A 186 -5.40 0.88 -12.44
CA VAL A 186 -5.75 0.63 -11.03
C VAL A 186 -7.26 0.64 -10.82
N ALA A 187 -8.00 1.54 -11.49
CA ALA A 187 -9.46 1.60 -11.40
C ALA A 187 -10.15 0.32 -11.92
N ASP A 188 -9.66 -0.26 -13.01
CA ASP A 188 -10.23 -1.49 -13.59
C ASP A 188 -9.93 -2.70 -12.69
N PHE A 189 -8.75 -2.70 -12.07
CA PHE A 189 -8.35 -3.72 -11.10
C PHE A 189 -9.25 -3.69 -9.86
N LEU A 190 -9.44 -2.51 -9.26
CA LEU A 190 -10.29 -2.34 -8.06
C LEU A 190 -11.74 -2.73 -8.35
N ARG A 191 -12.23 -2.44 -9.56
CA ARG A 191 -13.57 -2.87 -9.97
C ARG A 191 -13.68 -4.39 -10.06
N CYS A 192 -12.69 -5.06 -10.65
CA CYS A 192 -12.66 -6.53 -10.67
C CYS A 192 -12.62 -7.10 -9.23
N GLU A 193 -11.82 -6.51 -8.34
CA GLU A 193 -11.72 -6.93 -6.94
C GLU A 193 -13.07 -6.83 -6.21
N ASP A 194 -13.78 -5.71 -6.34
CA ASP A 194 -15.10 -5.48 -5.73
C ASP A 194 -16.13 -6.52 -6.22
N GLU A 195 -16.17 -6.80 -7.52
CA GLU A 195 -17.08 -7.81 -8.09
C GLU A 195 -16.71 -9.25 -7.66
N CYS A 196 -15.45 -9.50 -7.30
CA CYS A 196 -14.90 -10.80 -6.88
C CYS A 196 -14.94 -11.04 -5.36
N GLU A 197 -15.11 -10.00 -4.55
CA GLU A 197 -15.11 -10.03 -3.08
C GLU A 197 -16.11 -11.04 -2.50
N PRO A 198 -17.36 -11.17 -2.99
CA PRO A 198 -18.33 -12.08 -2.40
C PRO A 198 -17.96 -13.56 -2.52
N ALA A 199 -17.04 -13.88 -3.43
CA ALA A 199 -16.52 -15.22 -3.68
C ALA A 199 -15.02 -15.33 -3.40
N ARG A 200 -14.47 -14.46 -2.54
CA ARG A 200 -13.03 -14.44 -2.22
C ARG A 200 -12.49 -15.80 -1.78
N CYS A 201 -13.29 -16.61 -1.10
CA CYS A 201 -12.93 -17.96 -0.70
C CYS A 201 -12.65 -18.91 -1.89
N CYS A 202 -13.11 -18.62 -3.11
CA CYS A 202 -12.94 -19.49 -4.28
C CYS A 202 -11.56 -19.36 -4.92
N TRP A 203 -10.90 -18.22 -4.72
CA TRP A 203 -9.71 -17.83 -5.48
C TRP A 203 -8.58 -17.22 -4.65
N ALA A 204 -8.77 -16.78 -3.40
CA ALA A 204 -7.68 -16.20 -2.61
C ALA A 204 -6.87 -17.30 -1.89
N THR A 205 -5.52 -17.24 -1.92
CA THR A 205 -4.55 -18.21 -1.33
C THR A 205 -4.71 -18.66 0.15
N ALA A 206 -5.82 -18.41 0.83
CA ALA A 206 -6.05 -18.87 2.19
C ALA A 206 -6.29 -20.39 2.25
N ASP A 207 -6.07 -20.99 3.42
CA ASP A 207 -6.30 -22.42 3.69
C ASP A 207 -7.75 -22.88 3.42
N ASP A 208 -8.68 -21.94 3.22
CA ASP A 208 -10.09 -22.19 2.99
C ASP A 208 -10.48 -22.38 1.50
N VAL A 209 -9.56 -22.23 0.54
CA VAL A 209 -9.89 -22.40 -0.90
C VAL A 209 -10.41 -23.79 -1.21
N GLU A 210 -9.72 -24.81 -0.72
CA GLU A 210 -10.13 -26.19 -0.97
C GLU A 210 -11.49 -26.46 -0.34
N ARG A 211 -11.75 -25.94 0.87
CA ARG A 211 -13.05 -26.09 1.53
C ARG A 211 -14.15 -25.43 0.72
N CYS A 212 -13.96 -24.17 0.31
CA CYS A 212 -14.98 -23.42 -0.42
C CYS A 212 -15.25 -24.03 -1.80
N ARG A 213 -14.21 -24.44 -2.52
CA ARG A 213 -14.34 -25.08 -3.84
C ARG A 213 -15.00 -26.44 -3.77
N ASN A 214 -14.77 -27.21 -2.69
CA ASN A 214 -15.42 -28.49 -2.46
C ASN A 214 -16.90 -28.33 -2.05
N GLU A 215 -17.22 -27.30 -1.26
CA GLU A 215 -18.58 -27.02 -0.79
C GLU A 215 -19.45 -26.35 -1.87
N TYR A 216 -18.87 -25.47 -2.69
CA TYR A 216 -19.54 -24.65 -3.69
C TYR A 216 -18.89 -24.73 -5.09
N PRO A 217 -18.71 -25.92 -5.69
CA PRO A 217 -17.95 -26.08 -6.93
C PRO A 217 -18.56 -25.32 -8.12
N GLY A 218 -19.90 -25.30 -8.22
CA GLY A 218 -20.60 -24.60 -9.29
C GLY A 218 -20.53 -23.08 -9.17
N ASP A 219 -20.64 -22.55 -7.95
CA ASP A 219 -20.57 -21.12 -7.72
C ASP A 219 -19.12 -20.63 -7.91
N CYS A 220 -18.12 -21.33 -7.36
CA CYS A 220 -16.71 -21.00 -7.58
C CYS A 220 -16.29 -21.04 -9.05
N ALA A 221 -16.81 -21.97 -9.84
CA ALA A 221 -16.52 -22.03 -11.27
C ALA A 221 -16.96 -20.76 -12.02
N SER A 222 -18.03 -20.10 -11.56
CA SER A 222 -18.51 -18.86 -12.18
C SER A 222 -17.64 -17.64 -11.87
N TYR A 223 -16.79 -17.73 -10.84
CA TYR A 223 -15.82 -16.71 -10.44
C TYR A 223 -14.39 -16.99 -10.95
N SER A 224 -14.20 -17.91 -11.90
CA SER A 224 -12.87 -18.18 -12.47
C SER A 224 -12.14 -16.96 -13.05
N PRO A 225 -12.81 -15.90 -13.58
CA PRO A 225 -12.11 -14.69 -14.01
C PRO A 225 -11.34 -13.98 -12.89
N CYS A 226 -11.76 -14.15 -11.63
CA CYS A 226 -11.13 -13.54 -10.46
C CYS A 226 -9.73 -14.08 -10.12
N GLU A 227 -9.34 -15.23 -10.68
CA GLU A 227 -7.98 -15.77 -10.51
C GLU A 227 -6.88 -14.82 -11.04
N VAL A 228 -7.27 -13.84 -11.86
CA VAL A 228 -6.37 -12.76 -12.29
C VAL A 228 -5.90 -11.91 -11.12
N LEU A 229 -6.68 -11.78 -10.03
CA LEU A 229 -6.32 -10.93 -8.89
C LEU A 229 -5.11 -11.47 -8.12
N GLU A 230 -4.95 -12.79 -8.03
CA GLU A 230 -3.76 -13.41 -7.42
C GLU A 230 -2.47 -13.09 -8.19
N ARG A 231 -2.55 -13.04 -9.53
CA ARG A 231 -1.39 -12.81 -10.40
C ARG A 231 -1.21 -11.35 -10.77
N GLY A 232 -2.28 -10.58 -10.76
CA GLY A 232 -2.38 -9.21 -11.25
C GLY A 232 -1.76 -8.20 -10.32
N TYR A 233 -1.92 -8.36 -9.00
CA TYR A 233 -1.35 -7.44 -8.01
C TYR A 233 0.17 -7.27 -8.18
N ALA A 234 0.88 -8.38 -8.40
CA ALA A 234 2.33 -8.36 -8.59
C ALA A 234 2.76 -7.70 -9.92
N ASN A 235 1.90 -7.70 -10.95
CA ASN A 235 2.23 -7.13 -12.26
C ASN A 235 1.87 -5.65 -12.35
N VAL A 236 0.70 -5.24 -11.83
CA VAL A 236 0.29 -3.82 -11.81
C VAL A 236 1.27 -2.99 -10.99
N VAL A 237 1.72 -3.49 -9.82
CA VAL A 237 2.73 -2.81 -8.99
C VAL A 237 4.07 -2.70 -9.73
N LYS A 238 4.50 -3.73 -10.47
CA LYS A 238 5.75 -3.69 -11.25
C LYS A 238 5.67 -2.73 -12.42
N GLU A 239 4.53 -2.67 -13.12
CA GLU A 239 4.37 -1.80 -14.28
C GLU A 239 4.31 -0.32 -13.88
N GLU A 240 3.63 0.00 -12.78
CA GLU A 240 3.67 1.35 -12.19
C GLU A 240 5.07 1.70 -11.66
N GLN A 241 5.78 0.77 -11.00
CA GLN A 241 7.18 0.99 -10.62
C GLN A 241 8.10 1.22 -11.83
N GLN A 242 7.91 0.50 -12.94
CA GLN A 242 8.70 0.71 -14.17
C GLN A 242 8.42 2.07 -14.81
N LYS A 243 7.14 2.51 -14.88
CA LYS A 243 6.81 3.87 -15.34
C LYS A 243 7.43 4.93 -14.45
N GLN A 244 7.42 4.73 -13.13
CA GLN A 244 8.07 5.63 -12.18
C GLN A 244 9.61 5.62 -12.30
N GLN A 245 10.23 4.54 -12.81
CA GLN A 245 11.69 4.48 -13.00
C GLN A 245 12.16 5.09 -14.33
N GLY A 246 11.25 5.60 -15.17
CA GLY A 246 11.61 6.32 -16.39
C GLY A 246 12.38 5.48 -17.41
N GLN A 247 12.26 4.16 -17.36
CA GLN A 247 12.81 3.28 -18.40
C GLN A 247 11.84 3.25 -19.59
N PRO A 248 12.24 3.74 -20.77
CA PRO A 248 11.46 3.62 -22.00
C PRO A 248 11.41 2.18 -22.53
#